data_AF-A0AAV4R676-F1
#
_entry.id   AF-A0AAV4R676-F1
#
_cell.length_a   1.000
_cell.length_b   1.000
_cell.length_c   1.000
_cell.angle_alpha   90.00
_cell.angle_beta   90.00
_cell.angle_gamma   90.00
#
_symmetry.space_group_name_H-M   'P 1'
#
loop_
_entity.id
_entity.type
_entity.pdbx_description
1 polymer ?
#
loop_
_entity_poly.entity_id
_entity_poly.type
_entity_poly.pdbx_seq_one_letter_code
_entity_poly.pdbx_strand_id
1 'polypeptide(L)'
;MSKPLLVLVLRTALRAPAKAESATLVCEAEGDQPLITSWAKNDIGLQTTGRVQINEELSATGIIAQMTILSTHRNDGGSYTCSAKNRFGEVNNTIILRIVEPPERPVSVKVGEVWSRAATVSWSPPFDGNSPITQYVVHYWKDIEGASHRLQERSVPATQSSVLLSDLQPGTTYLLRVVAENDVGRGESSEPFKLRTEEEAPTAPPTDVTVIATGPTSVSVTWKAPPREHWNGRLLGYYVGHKRHQSMEPFAFHTVTAGRSTHLDHRLTRLQKATRYSVVVKAFNSVGSGPESHELLVETSDKDSLKPPHLYVSETSDTAALLEWEHPRDLPENVFTHYMVYYRPGSEGSWHSVHVPSKDKRFKLTSLESGTKYQVYLTAYSESGVSDPSDTLTLLTEGKAMAPSIASVGGDTPYFLKLHFIIPVAASIVIIVIVIVVAWVWVKKAQFRDEREAARVSLYAEAYYTLPHKGATYFPPPQQVIAATGSAQDDAYDVPWDLPVARPKM
;
A
#
# COMPACT_ATOMS: atom_id res chain seq x y z
N MET A 1 -7.62 -21.68 83.23
CA MET A 1 -8.16 -20.58 82.39
C MET A 1 -7.23 -20.41 81.19
N SER A 2 -7.57 -21.04 80.07
CA SER A 2 -6.86 -20.91 78.80
C SER A 2 -7.57 -19.89 77.91
N LYS A 3 -6.82 -19.09 77.14
CA LYS A 3 -7.42 -18.16 76.16
C LYS A 3 -8.00 -18.96 75.00
N PRO A 4 -9.21 -18.66 74.49
CA PRO A 4 -9.63 -19.17 73.20
C PRO A 4 -8.70 -18.63 72.12
N LEU A 5 -8.21 -19.50 71.23
CA LEU A 5 -7.32 -19.14 70.15
C LEU A 5 -8.18 -18.90 68.90
N LEU A 6 -8.46 -17.64 68.57
CA LEU A 6 -9.10 -17.28 67.31
C LEU A 6 -8.10 -17.44 66.18
N VAL A 7 -8.48 -18.21 65.15
CA VAL A 7 -7.66 -18.46 63.96
C VAL A 7 -8.35 -17.84 62.74
N LEU A 8 -7.61 -17.07 61.95
CA LEU A 8 -8.14 -16.33 60.82
C LEU A 8 -7.24 -16.51 59.59
N VAL A 9 -7.70 -17.28 58.59
CA VAL A 9 -6.91 -17.67 57.41
C VAL A 9 -7.52 -17.10 56.13
N LEU A 10 -6.71 -16.42 55.32
CA LEU A 10 -7.09 -15.96 53.98
C LEU A 10 -6.52 -16.93 52.93
N ARG A 11 -7.36 -17.46 52.05
CA ARG A 11 -7.02 -18.57 51.12
C ARG A 11 -6.87 -18.18 49.64
N THR A 12 -6.83 -16.89 49.31
CA THR A 12 -7.28 -16.40 48.00
C THR A 12 -6.29 -15.59 47.16
N ALA A 13 -6.76 -15.19 45.97
CA ALA A 13 -5.98 -14.59 44.89
C ALA A 13 -5.25 -13.30 45.31
N LEU A 14 -3.93 -13.40 45.45
CA LEU A 14 -3.00 -12.27 45.53
C LEU A 14 -2.95 -11.44 44.23
N ARG A 15 -3.49 -11.98 43.13
CA ARG A 15 -3.42 -11.41 41.78
C ARG A 15 -4.64 -11.79 40.95
N ALA A 16 -5.25 -10.84 40.26
CA ALA A 16 -6.32 -11.07 39.29
C ALA A 16 -6.17 -10.12 38.08
N PRO A 17 -6.57 -10.51 36.86
CA PRO A 17 -6.53 -9.60 35.71
C PRO A 17 -7.66 -8.56 35.79
N ALA A 18 -7.43 -7.35 35.30
CA ALA A 18 -8.47 -6.35 35.09
C ALA A 18 -9.45 -6.85 34.00
N LYS A 19 -10.74 -6.52 34.14
CA LYS A 19 -11.84 -7.02 33.31
C LYS A 19 -12.08 -8.53 33.46
N ALA A 20 -11.55 -9.17 34.50
CA ALA A 20 -12.01 -10.50 34.91
C ALA A 20 -13.49 -10.46 35.31
N GLU A 21 -14.23 -11.52 34.95
CA GLU A 21 -15.64 -11.72 35.31
C GLU A 21 -15.87 -11.57 36.83
N SER A 22 -14.97 -12.15 37.63
CA SER A 22 -14.89 -11.87 39.06
C SER A 22 -13.49 -12.08 39.64
N ALA A 23 -13.27 -11.55 40.84
CA ALA A 23 -12.19 -11.96 41.74
C ALA A 23 -12.76 -12.21 43.14
N THR A 24 -12.39 -13.35 43.73
CA THR A 24 -12.93 -13.81 45.02
C THR A 24 -11.85 -13.82 46.08
N LEU A 25 -12.17 -13.25 47.25
CA LEU A 25 -11.42 -13.38 48.50
C LEU A 25 -12.22 -14.22 49.51
N VAL A 26 -11.55 -15.16 50.18
CA VAL A 26 -12.15 -16.09 51.16
C VAL A 26 -11.36 -16.00 52.45
N CYS A 27 -12.10 -15.78 53.53
CA CYS A 27 -11.63 -15.67 54.89
C CYS A 27 -12.29 -16.75 55.75
N GLU A 28 -11.49 -17.59 56.36
CA GLU A 28 -11.95 -18.62 57.31
C GLU A 28 -11.65 -18.15 58.72
N ALA A 29 -12.70 -17.99 59.52
CA ALA A 29 -12.65 -17.52 60.90
C ALA A 29 -13.14 -18.62 61.85
N GLU A 30 -12.28 -19.11 62.72
CA GLU A 30 -12.62 -20.11 63.74
C GLU A 30 -12.76 -19.47 65.13
N GLY A 31 -13.80 -19.86 65.89
CA GLY A 31 -14.00 -19.35 67.26
C GLY A 31 -15.38 -19.54 67.87
N ASP A 32 -15.45 -19.32 69.19
CA ASP A 32 -16.68 -19.38 69.99
C ASP A 32 -17.79 -18.47 69.43
N GLN A 33 -19.00 -19.01 69.32
CA GLN A 33 -20.19 -18.27 68.89
C GLN A 33 -20.75 -17.34 70.01
N PRO A 34 -21.43 -16.24 69.66
CA PRO A 34 -21.62 -15.71 68.30
C PRO A 34 -20.33 -15.11 67.76
N LEU A 35 -19.95 -15.56 66.56
CA LEU A 35 -18.85 -15.05 65.77
C LEU A 35 -19.44 -14.18 64.66
N ILE A 36 -18.82 -13.03 64.38
CA ILE A 36 -19.25 -12.09 63.35
C ILE A 36 -18.02 -11.75 62.50
N THR A 37 -18.16 -11.83 61.18
CA THR A 37 -17.14 -11.41 60.23
C THR A 37 -17.48 -10.06 59.59
N SER A 38 -16.46 -9.35 59.12
CA SER A 38 -16.60 -8.15 58.32
C SER A 38 -15.39 -7.97 57.39
N TRP A 39 -15.59 -7.19 56.33
CA TRP A 39 -14.55 -6.86 55.35
C TRP A 39 -14.32 -5.35 55.29
N ALA A 40 -13.08 -4.94 55.08
CA ALA A 40 -12.69 -3.57 54.78
C ALA A 40 -11.70 -3.52 53.62
N LYS A 41 -11.74 -2.46 52.82
CA LYS A 41 -10.76 -2.16 51.79
C LYS A 41 -10.07 -0.84 52.11
N ASN A 42 -8.74 -0.85 52.21
CA ASN A 42 -7.94 0.32 52.59
C ASN A 42 -8.55 1.00 53.84
N ASP A 43 -8.87 0.18 54.84
CA ASP A 43 -9.50 0.52 56.13
C ASP A 43 -10.93 1.11 56.05
N ILE A 44 -11.53 1.21 54.85
CA ILE A 44 -12.94 1.57 54.66
C ILE A 44 -13.78 0.29 54.67
N GLY A 45 -14.74 0.21 55.61
CA GLY A 45 -15.66 -0.93 55.73
C GLY A 45 -16.47 -1.17 54.44
N LEU A 46 -16.49 -2.43 54.00
CA LEU A 46 -17.28 -2.88 52.85
C LEU A 46 -18.64 -3.42 53.30
N GLN A 47 -19.59 -3.41 52.37
CA GLN A 47 -20.92 -4.00 52.49
C GLN A 47 -21.29 -4.65 51.15
N THR A 48 -22.27 -5.55 51.16
CA THR A 48 -22.80 -6.12 49.92
C THR A 48 -23.45 -5.02 49.06
N THR A 49 -23.08 -5.00 47.78
CA THR A 49 -23.55 -4.08 46.74
C THR A 49 -23.83 -4.88 45.46
N GLY A 50 -24.35 -4.24 44.40
CA GLY A 50 -24.54 -4.93 43.12
C GLY A 50 -23.25 -5.53 42.51
N ARG A 51 -22.06 -5.03 42.91
CA ARG A 51 -20.76 -5.45 42.36
C ARG A 51 -19.86 -6.20 43.35
N VAL A 52 -19.92 -5.88 44.64
CA VAL A 52 -19.20 -6.60 45.70
C VAL A 52 -20.23 -7.44 46.46
N GLN A 53 -20.19 -8.75 46.28
CA GLN A 53 -21.06 -9.72 46.94
C GLN A 53 -20.32 -10.29 48.15
N ILE A 54 -20.88 -10.18 49.37
CA ILE A 54 -20.35 -10.83 50.57
C ILE A 54 -21.34 -11.92 50.99
N ASN A 55 -20.87 -13.17 50.99
CA ASN A 55 -21.59 -14.35 51.43
C ASN A 55 -20.87 -14.96 52.64
N GLU A 56 -21.62 -15.54 53.59
CA GLU A 56 -21.06 -16.20 54.77
C GLU A 56 -21.69 -17.60 54.92
N GLU A 57 -20.84 -18.61 55.09
CA GLU A 57 -21.25 -20.01 55.29
C GLU A 57 -20.74 -20.52 56.65
N LEU A 58 -21.55 -21.32 57.36
CA LEU A 58 -21.17 -21.90 58.65
C LEU A 58 -20.30 -23.13 58.45
N SER A 59 -19.09 -23.08 59.02
CA SER A 59 -18.20 -24.24 59.17
C SER A 59 -18.47 -24.95 60.49
N ALA A 60 -17.99 -26.20 60.62
CA ALA A 60 -18.03 -26.96 61.87
C ALA A 60 -17.30 -26.27 63.05
N THR A 61 -16.40 -25.34 62.76
CA THR A 61 -15.54 -24.62 63.72
C THR A 61 -15.70 -23.10 63.71
N GLY A 62 -16.57 -22.55 62.85
CA GLY A 62 -16.67 -21.09 62.67
C GLY A 62 -17.40 -20.65 61.41
N ILE A 63 -16.88 -19.63 60.72
CA ILE A 63 -17.50 -19.00 59.53
C ILE A 63 -16.50 -18.94 58.37
N ILE A 64 -16.98 -19.25 57.16
CA ILE A 64 -16.29 -19.00 55.89
C ILE A 64 -16.94 -17.77 55.26
N ALA A 65 -16.27 -16.62 55.33
CA ALA A 65 -16.71 -15.37 54.73
C ALA A 65 -16.07 -15.21 53.35
N GLN A 66 -16.89 -15.25 52.30
CA GLN A 66 -16.48 -15.09 50.91
C GLN A 66 -16.94 -13.73 50.36
N MET A 67 -15.98 -12.86 50.02
CA MET A 67 -16.24 -11.64 49.25
C MET A 67 -15.87 -11.85 47.78
N THR A 68 -16.82 -11.62 46.87
CA THR A 68 -16.61 -11.70 45.41
C THR A 68 -16.83 -10.34 44.76
N ILE A 69 -15.83 -9.85 44.05
CA ILE A 69 -15.87 -8.61 43.26
C ILE A 69 -16.19 -9.00 41.82
N LEU A 70 -17.38 -8.66 41.35
CA LEU A 70 -17.81 -8.86 39.95
C LEU A 70 -17.21 -7.76 39.06
N SER A 71 -16.87 -8.08 37.81
CA SER A 71 -16.27 -7.15 36.82
C SER A 71 -15.14 -6.32 37.42
N THR A 72 -13.94 -6.90 37.49
CA THR A 72 -12.78 -6.23 38.11
C THR A 72 -12.28 -5.04 37.31
N HIS A 73 -11.85 -3.99 38.00
CA HIS A 73 -11.24 -2.79 37.42
C HIS A 73 -9.89 -2.49 38.08
N ARG A 74 -9.01 -1.69 37.45
CA ARG A 74 -7.70 -1.29 38.01
C ARG A 74 -7.80 -0.78 39.46
N ASN A 75 -8.85 0.00 39.75
CA ASN A 75 -9.14 0.56 41.07
C ASN A 75 -9.58 -0.48 42.12
N ASP A 76 -9.79 -1.74 41.74
CA ASP A 76 -10.01 -2.84 42.70
C ASP A 76 -8.73 -3.31 43.38
N GLY A 77 -7.55 -2.91 42.88
CA GLY A 77 -6.30 -3.11 43.61
C GLY A 77 -6.36 -2.44 45.00
N GLY A 78 -5.78 -3.10 46.01
CA GLY A 78 -5.74 -2.54 47.37
C GLY A 78 -5.49 -3.57 48.47
N SER A 79 -5.46 -3.05 49.69
CA SER A 79 -5.43 -3.82 50.93
C SER A 79 -6.85 -4.24 51.29
N TYR A 80 -7.10 -5.53 51.44
CA TYR A 80 -8.38 -6.09 51.87
C TYR A 80 -8.18 -6.80 53.21
N THR A 81 -8.79 -6.24 54.26
CA THR A 81 -8.76 -6.78 55.62
C THR A 81 -10.06 -7.52 55.88
N CYS A 82 -9.96 -8.78 56.30
CA CYS A 82 -11.03 -9.51 56.96
C CYS A 82 -10.87 -9.35 58.48
N SER A 83 -11.97 -9.13 59.17
CA SER A 83 -12.06 -9.02 60.62
C SER A 83 -13.04 -10.04 61.15
N ALA A 84 -12.67 -10.76 62.21
CA ALA A 84 -13.52 -11.73 62.89
C ALA A 84 -13.60 -11.41 64.39
N LYS A 85 -14.84 -11.34 64.92
CA LYS A 85 -15.12 -10.80 66.25
C LYS A 85 -16.13 -11.65 67.01
N ASN A 86 -15.86 -11.89 68.29
CA ASN A 86 -16.83 -12.45 69.24
C ASN A 86 -16.74 -11.72 70.59
N ARG A 87 -17.43 -12.23 71.61
CA ARG A 87 -17.43 -11.64 72.97
C ARG A 87 -16.07 -11.66 73.70
N PHE A 88 -15.06 -12.35 73.18
CA PHE A 88 -13.76 -12.53 73.81
C PHE A 88 -12.63 -11.76 73.11
N GLY A 89 -12.83 -11.30 71.88
CA GLY A 89 -11.83 -10.56 71.13
C GLY A 89 -12.20 -10.30 69.68
N GLU A 90 -11.27 -9.68 68.98
CA GLU A 90 -11.32 -9.34 67.56
C GLU A 90 -9.96 -9.64 66.94
N VAL A 91 -9.94 -10.32 65.80
CA VAL A 91 -8.72 -10.64 65.05
C VAL A 91 -8.88 -10.22 63.60
N ASN A 92 -7.81 -9.68 63.03
CA ASN A 92 -7.79 -9.13 61.68
C ASN A 92 -6.68 -9.81 60.87
N ASN A 93 -6.94 -10.09 59.59
CA ASN A 93 -5.95 -10.58 58.64
C ASN A 93 -6.15 -9.86 57.30
N THR A 94 -5.06 -9.61 56.58
CA THR A 94 -5.05 -8.67 55.45
C THR A 94 -4.33 -9.26 54.24
N ILE A 95 -4.97 -9.21 53.08
CA ILE A 95 -4.41 -9.61 51.79
C ILE A 95 -4.35 -8.41 50.84
N ILE A 96 -3.25 -8.28 50.09
CA ILE A 96 -3.14 -7.26 49.04
C ILE A 96 -3.59 -7.90 47.72
N LEU A 97 -4.76 -7.48 47.22
CA LEU A 97 -5.24 -7.86 45.90
C LEU A 97 -4.54 -6.99 44.86
N ARG A 98 -3.74 -7.62 43.98
CA ARG A 98 -3.12 -6.94 42.83
C ARG A 98 -3.96 -7.15 41.58
N ILE A 99 -4.57 -6.07 41.08
CA ILE A 99 -5.19 -6.08 39.75
C ILE A 99 -4.11 -5.79 38.71
N VAL A 100 -3.94 -6.70 37.75
CA VAL A 100 -2.95 -6.59 36.67
C VAL A 100 -3.61 -6.53 35.30
N GLU A 101 -2.95 -5.92 34.33
CA GLU A 101 -3.44 -5.81 32.95
C GLU A 101 -2.25 -5.81 31.97
N PRO A 102 -2.46 -6.03 30.66
CA PRO A 102 -1.42 -5.78 29.67
C PRO A 102 -0.97 -4.31 29.72
N PRO A 103 0.27 -3.98 29.32
CA PRO A 103 0.78 -2.61 29.45
C PRO A 103 -0.01 -1.60 28.61
N GLU A 104 0.11 -0.32 28.95
CA GLU A 104 -0.39 0.76 28.10
C GLU A 104 0.49 0.94 26.85
N ARG A 105 0.01 1.70 25.86
CA ARG A 105 0.76 1.98 24.62
C ARG A 105 2.06 2.76 24.91
N PRO A 106 3.22 2.35 24.37
CA PRO A 106 4.47 3.12 24.45
C PRO A 106 4.30 4.56 23.95
N VAL A 107 4.80 5.52 24.72
CA VAL A 107 4.64 6.96 24.44
C VAL A 107 5.94 7.57 23.93
N SER A 108 5.85 8.78 23.36
CA SER A 108 7.01 9.54 22.86
C SER A 108 7.90 8.77 21.86
N VAL A 109 7.31 7.86 21.08
CA VAL A 109 7.99 7.11 20.02
C VAL A 109 8.62 8.09 19.01
N LYS A 110 9.88 7.86 18.65
CA LYS A 110 10.68 8.69 17.75
C LYS A 110 11.50 7.83 16.79
N VAL A 111 11.68 8.34 15.59
CA VAL A 111 12.75 7.92 14.68
C VAL A 111 13.99 8.74 15.04
N GLY A 112 15.14 8.07 15.16
CA GLY A 112 16.46 8.68 15.36
C GLY A 112 17.20 8.81 14.02
N GLU A 113 18.44 8.36 13.99
CA GLU A 113 19.22 8.25 12.75
C GLU A 113 18.60 7.22 11.79
N VAL A 114 18.68 7.53 10.49
CA VAL A 114 18.12 6.75 9.39
C VAL A 114 19.18 6.60 8.32
N TRP A 115 19.32 5.40 7.79
CA TRP A 115 20.21 5.05 6.70
C TRP A 115 19.42 4.42 5.55
N SER A 116 20.10 3.98 4.49
CA SER A 116 19.49 3.24 3.38
C SER A 116 18.91 1.88 3.81
N ARG A 117 19.58 1.18 4.73
CA ARG A 117 19.26 -0.20 5.12
C ARG A 117 18.96 -0.41 6.60
N ALA A 118 18.98 0.67 7.39
CA ALA A 118 18.75 0.63 8.82
C ALA A 118 18.07 1.91 9.31
N ALA A 119 17.43 1.86 10.48
CA ALA A 119 16.90 3.03 11.16
C ALA A 119 16.81 2.78 12.67
N THR A 120 17.18 3.78 13.47
CA THR A 120 17.02 3.75 14.92
C THR A 120 15.61 4.18 15.30
N VAL A 121 14.91 3.39 16.10
CA VAL A 121 13.61 3.73 16.70
C VAL A 121 13.76 3.76 18.22
N SER A 122 13.17 4.75 18.90
CA SER A 122 13.17 4.87 20.35
C SER A 122 11.79 5.25 20.90
N TRP A 123 11.55 5.02 22.18
CA TRP A 123 10.28 5.26 22.87
C TRP A 123 10.51 5.52 24.37
N SER A 124 9.46 5.96 25.07
CA SER A 124 9.40 5.97 26.53
C SER A 124 8.60 4.76 27.04
N PRO A 125 8.99 4.14 28.17
CA PRO A 125 8.18 3.13 28.83
C PRO A 125 6.76 3.64 29.16
N PRO A 126 5.72 2.84 28.90
CA PRO A 126 4.34 3.12 29.33
C PRO A 126 4.11 2.69 30.78
N PHE A 127 2.89 2.88 31.29
CA PHE A 127 2.43 2.16 32.48
C PHE A 127 2.45 0.65 32.22
N ASP A 128 2.97 -0.11 33.18
CA ASP A 128 3.27 -1.54 33.03
C ASP A 128 2.05 -2.46 33.23
N GLY A 129 0.92 -1.93 33.71
CA GLY A 129 -0.26 -2.74 34.04
C GLY A 129 -0.17 -3.42 35.40
N ASN A 130 0.60 -2.87 36.35
CA ASN A 130 0.95 -3.48 37.65
C ASN A 130 1.68 -4.84 37.54
N SER A 131 2.28 -5.13 36.39
CA SER A 131 3.18 -6.28 36.20
C SER A 131 4.34 -5.90 35.28
N PRO A 132 5.60 -6.20 35.65
CA PRO A 132 6.76 -5.71 34.91
C PRO A 132 6.73 -6.05 33.41
N ILE A 133 7.01 -5.05 32.59
CA ILE A 133 7.23 -5.22 31.14
C ILE A 133 8.40 -6.20 30.95
N THR A 134 8.18 -7.20 30.10
CA THR A 134 9.16 -8.26 29.78
C THR A 134 9.89 -7.96 28.48
N GLN A 135 9.17 -7.45 27.47
CA GLN A 135 9.72 -7.01 26.19
C GLN A 135 8.90 -5.88 25.58
N TYR A 136 9.52 -5.17 24.64
CA TYR A 136 8.84 -4.37 23.62
C TYR A 136 8.87 -5.10 22.29
N VAL A 137 7.86 -4.89 21.45
CA VAL A 137 7.78 -5.46 20.11
C VAL A 137 7.56 -4.32 19.12
N VAL A 138 8.53 -4.13 18.20
CA VAL A 138 8.42 -3.16 17.12
C VAL A 138 7.82 -3.85 15.90
N HIS A 139 6.64 -3.40 15.49
CA HIS A 139 5.89 -3.85 14.32
C HIS A 139 6.17 -2.90 13.16
N TYR A 140 6.65 -3.40 12.03
CA TYR A 140 6.93 -2.57 10.85
C TYR A 140 6.61 -3.28 9.52
N TRP A 141 6.18 -2.52 8.52
CA TRP A 141 5.81 -3.01 7.19
C TRP A 141 5.98 -1.90 6.14
N LYS A 142 6.00 -2.26 4.86
CA LYS A 142 6.14 -1.28 3.76
C LYS A 142 4.82 -0.55 3.51
N ASP A 143 4.93 0.75 3.29
CA ASP A 143 3.83 1.66 2.95
C ASP A 143 3.53 1.57 1.44
N ILE A 144 2.78 0.53 1.04
CA ILE A 144 2.43 0.21 -0.35
C ILE A 144 0.94 -0.13 -0.40
N GLU A 145 0.18 0.61 -1.21
CA GLU A 145 -1.25 0.37 -1.42
C GLU A 145 -1.52 -0.97 -2.13
N GLY A 146 -2.60 -1.66 -1.75
CA GLY A 146 -3.06 -2.89 -2.40
C GLY A 146 -2.20 -4.15 -2.18
N ALA A 147 -1.00 -4.03 -1.63
CA ALA A 147 -0.16 -5.17 -1.28
C ALA A 147 -0.59 -5.79 0.06
N SER A 148 -0.55 -7.13 0.17
CA SER A 148 -0.64 -7.78 1.48
C SER A 148 0.57 -7.37 2.32
N HIS A 149 0.36 -6.54 3.34
CA HIS A 149 1.43 -5.98 4.16
C HIS A 149 2.10 -7.10 4.97
N ARG A 150 3.25 -7.61 4.47
CA ARG A 150 4.09 -8.54 5.23
C ARG A 150 4.67 -7.83 6.46
N LEU A 151 3.95 -7.94 7.56
CA LEU A 151 4.36 -7.50 8.89
C LEU A 151 5.69 -8.15 9.26
N GLN A 152 6.59 -7.34 9.81
CA GLN A 152 7.81 -7.79 10.47
C GLN A 152 7.73 -7.38 11.94
N GLU A 153 8.13 -8.28 12.83
CA GLU A 153 8.21 -8.02 14.27
C GLU A 153 9.67 -8.04 14.71
N ARG A 154 10.06 -7.10 15.58
CA ARG A 154 11.34 -7.10 16.27
C ARG A 154 11.12 -7.00 17.78
N SER A 155 11.33 -8.11 18.49
CA SER A 155 11.41 -8.12 19.95
C SER A 155 12.64 -7.36 20.45
N VAL A 156 12.48 -6.68 21.58
CA VAL A 156 13.47 -5.85 22.25
C VAL A 156 13.33 -6.05 23.77
N PRO A 157 14.40 -6.36 24.52
CA PRO A 157 14.31 -6.57 25.97
C PRO A 157 13.78 -5.33 26.71
N ALA A 158 13.02 -5.50 27.80
CA ALA A 158 12.49 -4.38 28.58
C ALA A 158 13.56 -3.41 29.15
N THR A 159 14.82 -3.84 29.23
CA THR A 159 15.97 -2.99 29.61
C THR A 159 16.40 -2.02 28.50
N GLN A 160 15.77 -2.05 27.32
CA GLN A 160 16.08 -1.19 26.18
C GLN A 160 14.83 -0.43 25.74
N SER A 161 14.95 0.89 25.59
CA SER A 161 13.91 1.78 25.08
C SER A 161 14.21 2.30 23.66
N SER A 162 15.07 1.58 22.94
CA SER A 162 15.42 1.83 21.54
C SER A 162 15.90 0.55 20.85
N VAL A 163 15.84 0.52 19.52
CA VAL A 163 16.38 -0.56 18.68
C VAL A 163 16.84 -0.03 17.33
N LEU A 164 17.91 -0.63 16.79
CA LEU A 164 18.29 -0.50 15.39
C LEU A 164 17.51 -1.51 14.56
N LEU A 165 16.55 -1.04 13.76
CA LEU A 165 15.97 -1.84 12.68
C LEU A 165 17.01 -1.96 11.56
N SER A 166 17.13 -3.14 10.97
CA SER A 166 18.14 -3.52 9.98
C SER A 166 17.49 -4.29 8.81
N ASP A 167 18.25 -4.57 7.75
CA ASP A 167 17.79 -5.23 6.52
C ASP A 167 16.59 -4.54 5.83
N LEU A 168 16.48 -3.22 6.03
CA LEU A 168 15.50 -2.39 5.34
C LEU A 168 15.91 -2.23 3.86
N GLN A 169 14.94 -1.99 2.98
CA GLN A 169 15.24 -1.66 1.58
C GLN A 169 15.51 -0.16 1.42
N PRO A 170 16.51 0.25 0.62
CA PRO A 170 16.75 1.66 0.30
C PRO A 170 15.57 2.33 -0.39
N GLY A 171 15.46 3.65 -0.22
CA GLY A 171 14.48 4.51 -0.88
C GLY A 171 13.03 4.09 -0.65
N THR A 172 12.75 3.40 0.45
CA THR A 172 11.47 2.72 0.72
C THR A 172 10.80 3.34 1.94
N THR A 173 9.48 3.51 1.84
CA THR A 173 8.67 4.03 2.94
C THR A 173 8.15 2.87 3.80
N TYR A 174 8.30 2.99 5.11
CA TYR A 174 7.83 2.04 6.11
C TYR A 174 6.84 2.72 7.06
N LEU A 175 5.83 1.97 7.49
CA LEU A 175 5.01 2.30 8.65
C LEU A 175 5.44 1.42 9.81
N LEU A 176 5.52 1.99 11.01
CA LEU A 176 5.98 1.30 12.22
C LEU A 176 5.22 1.72 13.48
N ARG A 177 5.08 0.80 14.43
CA ARG A 177 4.43 0.98 15.74
C ARG A 177 5.14 0.13 16.79
N VAL A 178 5.10 0.57 18.05
CA VAL A 178 5.71 -0.13 19.18
C VAL A 178 4.61 -0.65 20.11
N VAL A 179 4.77 -1.88 20.61
CA VAL A 179 3.91 -2.52 21.62
C VAL A 179 4.77 -2.83 22.83
N ALA A 180 4.21 -2.71 24.04
CA ALA A 180 4.83 -3.23 25.27
C ALA A 180 4.13 -4.54 25.69
N GLU A 181 4.88 -5.47 26.26
CA GLU A 181 4.39 -6.80 26.63
C GLU A 181 4.83 -7.16 28.05
N ASN A 182 3.88 -7.61 28.88
CA ASN A 182 4.16 -8.22 30.19
C ASN A 182 3.62 -9.66 30.22
N ASP A 183 3.70 -10.32 31.37
CA ASP A 183 3.22 -11.69 31.56
C ASP A 183 1.68 -11.85 31.55
N VAL A 184 0.92 -10.74 31.50
CA VAL A 184 -0.53 -10.74 31.22
C VAL A 184 -0.79 -10.70 29.71
N GLY A 185 0.09 -10.04 28.94
CA GLY A 185 0.09 -10.09 27.47
C GLY A 185 0.62 -8.82 26.80
N ARG A 186 0.38 -8.72 25.49
CA ARG A 186 0.67 -7.53 24.67
C ARG A 186 -0.33 -6.42 24.95
N GLY A 187 0.19 -5.23 25.19
CA GLY A 187 -0.56 -4.00 25.37
C GLY A 187 -1.10 -3.39 24.08
N GLU A 188 -1.60 -2.16 24.17
CA GLU A 188 -1.98 -1.39 22.98
C GLU A 188 -0.74 -1.01 22.14
N SER A 189 -0.93 -0.88 20.82
CA SER A 189 0.09 -0.28 19.95
C SER A 189 0.19 1.23 20.16
N SER A 190 1.39 1.77 19.98
CA SER A 190 1.56 3.19 19.66
C SER A 190 0.78 3.56 18.39
N GLU A 191 0.54 4.85 18.20
CA GLU A 191 0.16 5.36 16.88
C GLU A 191 1.21 4.97 15.81
N PRO A 192 0.82 4.85 14.52
CA PRO A 192 1.73 4.47 13.45
C PRO A 192 2.60 5.65 13.00
N PHE A 193 3.92 5.46 13.01
CA PHE A 193 4.91 6.41 12.51
C PHE A 193 5.34 6.05 11.09
N LYS A 194 5.65 7.08 10.29
CA LYS A 194 6.07 6.94 8.90
C LYS A 194 7.56 7.27 8.77
N LEU A 195 8.31 6.33 8.23
CA LEU A 195 9.76 6.35 8.02
C LEU A 195 10.04 6.24 6.51
N ARG A 196 11.05 6.93 6.00
CA ARG A 196 11.61 6.70 4.66
C ARG A 196 13.11 6.45 4.81
N THR A 197 13.59 5.31 4.33
CA THR A 197 15.03 5.02 4.25
C THR A 197 15.70 5.88 3.18
N GLU A 198 17.00 6.14 3.35
CA GLU A 198 17.81 6.84 2.35
C GLU A 198 17.88 6.03 1.04
N GLU A 199 18.16 6.71 -0.08
CA GLU A 199 18.35 6.03 -1.36
C GLU A 199 19.76 5.43 -1.47
N GLU A 200 19.94 4.43 -2.33
CA GLU A 200 21.25 3.93 -2.80
C GLU A 200 21.25 3.97 -4.33
N ALA A 201 22.42 3.93 -4.97
CA ALA A 201 22.47 3.77 -6.44
C ALA A 201 21.77 2.47 -6.89
N PRO A 202 21.23 2.40 -8.14
CA PRO A 202 20.55 1.20 -8.62
C PRO A 202 21.49 -0.02 -8.66
N THR A 203 21.01 -1.19 -8.25
CA THR A 203 21.84 -2.41 -8.11
C THR A 203 21.79 -3.38 -9.30
N ALA A 204 20.92 -3.13 -10.28
CA ALA A 204 20.81 -3.93 -11.49
C ALA A 204 20.82 -3.03 -12.75
N PRO A 205 21.35 -3.53 -13.89
CA PRO A 205 21.33 -2.80 -15.14
C PRO A 205 19.93 -2.79 -15.78
N PRO A 206 19.70 -1.95 -16.80
CA PRO A 206 18.56 -2.05 -17.69
C PRO A 206 18.41 -3.45 -18.31
N THR A 207 17.17 -3.85 -18.57
CA THR A 207 16.82 -5.16 -19.14
C THR A 207 16.40 -5.03 -20.60
N ASP A 208 16.33 -6.15 -21.33
CA ASP A 208 15.91 -6.21 -22.74
C ASP A 208 16.55 -5.14 -23.64
N VAL A 209 17.85 -4.89 -23.44
CA VAL A 209 18.61 -3.93 -24.23
C VAL A 209 18.80 -4.48 -25.64
N THR A 210 18.38 -3.75 -26.66
CA THR A 210 18.61 -4.09 -28.07
C THR A 210 19.30 -2.94 -28.79
N VAL A 211 20.15 -3.27 -29.77
CA VAL A 211 20.97 -2.31 -30.51
C VAL A 211 20.94 -2.69 -31.99
N ILE A 212 20.50 -1.75 -32.84
CA ILE A 212 20.26 -1.99 -34.28
C ILE A 212 20.86 -0.83 -35.08
N ALA A 213 21.66 -1.13 -36.10
CA ALA A 213 22.16 -0.11 -37.02
C ALA A 213 21.01 0.48 -37.86
N THR A 214 20.93 1.81 -37.90
CA THR A 214 19.88 2.55 -38.65
C THR A 214 20.43 3.30 -39.86
N GLY A 215 21.74 3.27 -40.07
CA GLY A 215 22.44 3.87 -41.21
C GLY A 215 23.96 3.65 -41.11
N PRO A 216 24.76 4.31 -41.97
CA PRO A 216 26.22 4.29 -41.90
C PRO A 216 26.76 5.12 -40.72
N THR A 217 26.00 6.11 -40.24
CA THR A 217 26.43 7.02 -39.17
C THR A 217 25.57 6.95 -37.91
N SER A 218 24.60 6.03 -37.86
CA SER A 218 23.60 6.00 -36.78
C SER A 218 23.11 4.61 -36.36
N VAL A 219 22.78 4.49 -35.07
CA VAL A 219 22.35 3.28 -34.37
C VAL A 219 21.17 3.62 -33.46
N SER A 220 20.14 2.78 -33.44
CA SER A 220 19.07 2.81 -32.44
C SER A 220 19.40 1.87 -31.28
N VAL A 221 19.12 2.33 -30.07
CA VAL A 221 19.24 1.58 -28.81
C VAL A 221 17.88 1.63 -28.12
N THR A 222 17.35 0.48 -27.71
CA THR A 222 16.11 0.40 -26.90
C THR A 222 16.36 -0.47 -25.67
N TRP A 223 15.59 -0.26 -24.59
CA TRP A 223 15.71 -1.04 -23.35
C TRP A 223 14.43 -0.98 -22.51
N LYS A 224 14.41 -1.78 -21.44
CA LYS A 224 13.46 -1.69 -20.33
C LYS A 224 14.17 -1.28 -19.05
N ALA A 225 13.42 -0.72 -18.10
CA ALA A 225 13.96 -0.40 -16.77
C ALA A 225 14.53 -1.66 -16.06
N PRO A 226 15.46 -1.50 -15.11
CA PRO A 226 15.77 -2.56 -14.15
C PRO A 226 14.51 -2.98 -13.36
N PRO A 227 14.47 -4.17 -12.74
CA PRO A 227 13.39 -4.55 -11.83
C PRO A 227 13.24 -3.54 -10.67
N ARG A 228 12.00 -3.29 -10.23
CA ARG A 228 11.65 -2.15 -9.36
C ARG A 228 12.37 -2.17 -8.00
N GLU A 229 12.58 -3.37 -7.49
CA GLU A 229 13.30 -3.71 -6.26
C GLU A 229 14.80 -3.35 -6.30
N HIS A 230 15.39 -3.24 -7.49
CA HIS A 230 16.79 -2.85 -7.68
C HIS A 230 17.00 -1.34 -7.89
N TRP A 231 15.94 -0.54 -7.96
CA TRP A 231 16.06 0.91 -8.18
C TRP A 231 16.62 1.66 -6.96
N ASN A 232 16.52 1.06 -5.76
CA ASN A 232 17.01 1.59 -4.48
C ASN A 232 16.57 3.04 -4.13
N GLY A 233 15.52 3.54 -4.81
CA GLY A 233 15.16 4.95 -4.83
C GLY A 233 14.20 5.26 -5.98
N ARG A 234 14.23 6.50 -6.46
CA ARG A 234 13.54 6.95 -7.68
C ARG A 234 14.54 7.09 -8.84
N LEU A 235 14.39 6.29 -9.89
CA LEU A 235 15.17 6.50 -11.12
C LEU A 235 14.91 7.89 -11.70
N LEU A 236 15.98 8.56 -12.12
CA LEU A 236 15.97 9.87 -12.78
C LEU A 236 16.26 9.74 -14.28
N GLY A 237 16.96 8.68 -14.70
CA GLY A 237 17.24 8.43 -16.11
C GLY A 237 18.19 7.27 -16.35
N TYR A 238 18.77 7.28 -17.55
CA TYR A 238 19.70 6.30 -18.08
C TYR A 238 20.88 7.01 -18.75
N TYR A 239 22.04 6.37 -18.75
CA TYR A 239 23.19 6.74 -19.55
C TYR A 239 23.40 5.69 -20.64
N VAL A 240 23.35 6.11 -21.92
CA VAL A 240 23.60 5.26 -23.10
C VAL A 240 25.03 5.50 -23.57
N GLY A 241 25.92 4.55 -23.29
CA GLY A 241 27.35 4.61 -23.59
C GLY A 241 27.71 3.92 -24.90
N HIS A 242 28.64 4.49 -25.66
CA HIS A 242 29.18 3.87 -26.86
C HIS A 242 30.69 4.13 -27.02
N LYS A 243 31.41 3.18 -27.61
CA LYS A 243 32.84 3.27 -27.99
C LYS A 243 33.11 2.39 -29.20
N ARG A 244 34.17 2.67 -29.97
CA ARG A 244 34.61 1.74 -31.04
C ARG A 244 35.00 0.40 -30.39
N HIS A 245 34.59 -0.71 -30.99
CA HIS A 245 34.84 -2.04 -30.42
C HIS A 245 36.36 -2.26 -30.27
N GLN A 246 36.77 -2.86 -29.13
CA GLN A 246 38.17 -3.04 -28.73
C GLN A 246 38.98 -1.74 -28.51
N SER A 247 38.37 -0.55 -28.56
CA SER A 247 39.05 0.68 -28.13
C SER A 247 39.29 0.69 -26.62
N MET A 248 40.44 1.25 -26.22
CA MET A 248 40.77 1.54 -24.82
C MET A 248 40.14 2.86 -24.32
N GLU A 249 39.46 3.60 -25.19
CA GLU A 249 38.73 4.83 -24.83
C GLU A 249 37.55 4.52 -23.90
N PRO A 250 37.24 5.42 -22.94
CA PRO A 250 36.03 5.30 -22.12
C PRO A 250 34.77 5.43 -22.99
N PHE A 251 33.66 4.84 -22.54
CA PHE A 251 32.36 5.00 -23.18
C PHE A 251 31.92 6.47 -23.20
N ALA A 252 31.58 6.99 -24.38
CA ALA A 252 30.94 8.28 -24.54
C ALA A 252 29.44 8.14 -24.23
N PHE A 253 29.02 8.65 -23.07
CA PHE A 253 27.66 8.53 -22.55
C PHE A 253 26.73 9.68 -22.97
N HIS A 254 25.52 9.34 -23.39
CA HIS A 254 24.39 10.26 -23.57
C HIS A 254 23.38 10.08 -22.44
N THR A 255 22.88 11.18 -21.87
CA THR A 255 21.88 11.15 -20.79
C THR A 255 20.46 11.13 -21.37
N VAL A 256 19.63 10.20 -20.89
CA VAL A 256 18.21 10.06 -21.26
C VAL A 256 17.38 10.08 -19.98
N THR A 257 16.53 11.08 -19.78
CA THR A 257 15.73 11.22 -18.55
C THR A 257 14.56 10.24 -18.50
N ALA A 258 14.17 9.84 -17.29
CA ALA A 258 13.09 8.88 -17.06
C ALA A 258 11.71 9.55 -17.17
N GLY A 259 11.23 9.68 -18.41
CA GLY A 259 9.86 10.14 -18.70
C GLY A 259 8.77 9.15 -18.27
N ARG A 260 7.50 9.47 -18.56
CA ARG A 260 6.33 8.62 -18.24
C ARG A 260 6.13 7.43 -19.18
N SER A 261 6.98 7.28 -20.20
CA SER A 261 6.90 6.21 -21.19
C SER A 261 7.41 4.87 -20.63
N THR A 262 6.75 3.77 -21.03
CA THR A 262 7.26 2.40 -20.81
C THR A 262 8.20 1.93 -21.92
N HIS A 263 8.16 2.57 -23.09
CA HIS A 263 9.16 2.39 -24.14
C HIS A 263 10.30 3.38 -23.92
N LEU A 264 11.54 2.87 -23.86
CA LEU A 264 12.75 3.65 -23.63
C LEU A 264 13.70 3.43 -24.81
N ASP A 265 13.99 4.50 -25.53
CA ASP A 265 14.81 4.48 -26.75
C ASP A 265 15.76 5.69 -26.83
N HIS A 266 16.84 5.52 -27.60
CA HIS A 266 17.78 6.56 -27.94
C HIS A 266 18.43 6.27 -29.30
N ARG A 267 18.75 7.33 -30.06
CA ARG A 267 19.47 7.23 -31.33
C ARG A 267 20.87 7.82 -31.19
N LEU A 268 21.88 6.96 -31.31
CA LEU A 268 23.27 7.36 -31.47
C LEU A 268 23.49 7.82 -32.92
N THR A 269 24.21 8.93 -33.10
CA THR A 269 24.48 9.56 -34.41
C THR A 269 25.93 10.04 -34.50
N ARG A 270 26.38 10.40 -35.71
CA ARG A 270 27.76 10.82 -36.01
C ARG A 270 28.80 9.71 -35.76
N LEU A 271 28.37 8.46 -35.90
CA LEU A 271 29.23 7.28 -35.87
C LEU A 271 30.03 7.16 -37.18
N GLN A 272 31.12 6.40 -37.14
CA GLN A 272 31.90 6.05 -38.34
C GLN A 272 31.19 4.95 -39.14
N LYS A 273 31.30 5.02 -40.47
CA LYS A 273 30.78 4.04 -41.44
C LYS A 273 31.52 2.69 -41.35
N ALA A 274 30.85 1.58 -41.65
CA ALA A 274 31.42 0.23 -41.65
C ALA A 274 32.31 -0.06 -40.43
N THR A 275 31.87 0.37 -39.25
CA THR A 275 32.66 0.36 -38.02
C THR A 275 31.88 -0.34 -36.91
N ARG A 276 32.55 -1.27 -36.23
CA ARG A 276 31.99 -2.00 -35.10
C ARG A 276 32.09 -1.19 -33.81
N TYR A 277 30.99 -1.07 -33.08
CA TYR A 277 30.87 -0.37 -31.81
C TYR A 277 30.47 -1.34 -30.69
N SER A 278 31.00 -1.10 -29.50
CA SER A 278 30.44 -1.61 -28.24
C SER A 278 29.46 -0.57 -27.67
N VAL A 279 28.30 -1.02 -27.21
CA VAL A 279 27.23 -0.18 -26.62
C VAL A 279 26.82 -0.76 -25.26
N VAL A 280 26.58 0.12 -24.28
CA VAL A 280 26.09 -0.22 -22.94
C VAL A 280 25.00 0.76 -22.48
N VAL A 281 24.12 0.34 -21.58
CA VAL A 281 23.17 1.22 -20.89
C VAL A 281 23.25 0.99 -19.38
N LYS A 282 23.21 2.06 -18.59
CA LYS A 282 23.06 2.00 -17.12
C LYS A 282 22.00 2.97 -16.62
N ALA A 283 21.26 2.59 -15.58
CA ALA A 283 20.26 3.45 -14.94
C ALA A 283 20.91 4.35 -13.87
N PHE A 284 20.30 5.49 -13.54
CA PHE A 284 20.76 6.36 -12.44
C PHE A 284 19.61 6.98 -11.63
N ASN A 285 19.90 7.33 -10.39
CA ASN A 285 18.98 8.02 -9.47
C ASN A 285 19.67 9.21 -8.77
N SER A 286 19.12 9.66 -7.64
CA SER A 286 19.63 10.79 -6.85
C SER A 286 21.04 10.59 -6.27
N VAL A 287 21.45 9.33 -6.05
CA VAL A 287 22.70 8.96 -5.38
C VAL A 287 23.80 8.61 -6.39
N GLY A 288 23.44 8.01 -7.54
CA GLY A 288 24.41 7.71 -8.59
C GLY A 288 23.89 6.77 -9.67
N SER A 289 24.81 6.33 -10.53
CA SER A 289 24.55 5.33 -11.56
C SER A 289 24.73 3.91 -11.04
N GLY A 290 23.84 3.00 -11.48
CA GLY A 290 24.00 1.57 -11.28
C GLY A 290 24.98 0.93 -12.26
N PRO A 291 25.07 -0.42 -12.26
CA PRO A 291 25.95 -1.16 -13.16
C PRO A 291 25.54 -1.02 -14.62
N GLU A 292 26.51 -1.26 -15.51
CA GLU A 292 26.31 -1.30 -16.96
C GLU A 292 25.66 -2.61 -17.39
N SER A 293 24.87 -2.55 -18.46
CA SER A 293 24.46 -3.75 -19.19
C SER A 293 25.69 -4.52 -19.70
N HIS A 294 25.48 -5.76 -20.15
CA HIS A 294 26.47 -6.41 -21.00
C HIS A 294 26.80 -5.50 -22.22
N GLU A 295 28.04 -5.57 -22.74
CA GLU A 295 28.38 -4.88 -23.97
C GLU A 295 27.63 -5.53 -25.14
N LEU A 296 26.78 -4.77 -25.82
CA LEU A 296 26.19 -5.19 -27.10
C LEU A 296 27.08 -4.71 -28.25
N LEU A 297 27.25 -5.56 -29.24
CA LEU A 297 28.06 -5.27 -30.42
C LEU A 297 27.16 -4.98 -31.62
N VAL A 298 27.40 -3.84 -32.25
CA VAL A 298 26.70 -3.40 -33.48
C VAL A 298 27.73 -2.94 -34.50
N GLU A 299 27.43 -3.10 -35.78
CA GLU A 299 28.26 -2.61 -36.88
C GLU A 299 27.43 -1.67 -37.74
N THR A 300 27.95 -0.48 -38.03
CA THR A 300 27.28 0.52 -38.87
C THR A 300 27.30 0.09 -40.35
N SER A 301 26.30 0.54 -41.11
CA SER A 301 26.14 0.16 -42.53
C SER A 301 27.37 0.52 -43.38
N ASP A 302 27.69 -0.34 -44.35
CA ASP A 302 28.65 -0.11 -45.43
C ASP A 302 28.01 0.59 -46.65
N LYS A 303 26.68 0.50 -46.79
CA LYS A 303 25.89 1.31 -47.71
C LYS A 303 25.76 2.72 -47.17
N ASP A 304 26.02 3.71 -48.03
CA ASP A 304 25.66 5.09 -47.73
C ASP A 304 24.15 5.23 -47.69
N SER A 305 23.61 5.67 -46.55
CA SER A 305 22.23 6.13 -46.49
C SER A 305 22.07 7.33 -47.42
N LEU A 306 20.92 7.39 -48.08
CA LEU A 306 20.54 8.55 -48.88
C LEU A 306 20.56 9.80 -48.00
N LYS A 307 20.95 10.95 -48.58
CA LYS A 307 20.90 12.24 -47.87
C LYS A 307 19.45 12.51 -47.39
N PRO A 308 19.25 13.05 -46.19
CA PRO A 308 17.92 13.45 -45.75
C PRO A 308 17.40 14.60 -46.59
N PRO A 309 16.09 14.65 -46.91
CA PRO A 309 15.43 15.90 -47.31
C PRO A 309 15.67 16.99 -46.25
N HIS A 310 15.92 18.22 -46.69
CA HIS A 310 16.19 19.34 -45.79
C HIS A 310 14.87 19.89 -45.25
N LEU A 311 14.50 19.45 -44.04
CA LEU A 311 13.27 19.82 -43.33
C LEU A 311 13.36 21.25 -42.78
N TYR A 312 12.25 21.98 -42.87
CA TYR A 312 12.02 23.26 -42.21
C TYR A 312 10.55 23.37 -41.74
N VAL A 313 10.26 24.37 -40.88
CA VAL A 313 8.91 24.68 -40.41
C VAL A 313 8.49 26.01 -41.05
N SER A 314 7.42 25.99 -41.84
CA SER A 314 6.94 27.18 -42.56
C SER A 314 5.91 27.97 -41.75
N GLU A 315 5.05 27.29 -40.99
CA GLU A 315 4.01 27.92 -40.17
C GLU A 315 3.78 27.14 -38.86
N THR A 316 3.32 27.83 -37.82
CA THR A 316 2.84 27.24 -36.55
C THR A 316 1.55 27.92 -36.13
N SER A 317 0.60 27.18 -35.55
CA SER A 317 -0.59 27.72 -34.91
C SER A 317 -0.70 27.21 -33.47
N ASP A 318 -1.82 27.51 -32.80
CA ASP A 318 -2.12 27.01 -31.44
C ASP A 318 -2.24 25.49 -31.32
N THR A 319 -2.47 24.77 -32.43
CA THR A 319 -2.83 23.34 -32.44
C THR A 319 -2.23 22.56 -33.62
N ALA A 320 -1.39 23.21 -34.43
CA ALA A 320 -0.79 22.62 -35.63
C ALA A 320 0.57 23.24 -36.00
N ALA A 321 1.32 22.56 -36.85
CA ALA A 321 2.52 23.09 -37.52
C ALA A 321 2.56 22.62 -38.99
N LEU A 322 2.96 23.51 -39.90
CA LEU A 322 3.22 23.18 -41.29
C LEU A 322 4.72 22.87 -41.47
N LEU A 323 5.00 21.62 -41.76
CA LEU A 323 6.34 21.11 -42.06
C LEU A 323 6.52 21.04 -43.57
N GLU A 324 7.67 21.48 -44.09
CA GLU A 324 8.01 21.40 -45.50
C GLU A 324 9.47 20.93 -45.66
N TRP A 325 9.83 20.35 -46.82
CA TRP A 325 11.19 19.85 -47.04
C TRP A 325 11.68 19.94 -48.49
N GLU A 326 12.90 20.43 -48.68
CA GLU A 326 13.60 20.38 -49.97
C GLU A 326 14.15 18.96 -50.23
N HIS A 327 13.99 18.48 -51.46
CA HIS A 327 14.58 17.23 -51.92
C HIS A 327 16.10 17.39 -52.16
N PRO A 328 16.95 16.41 -51.78
CA PRO A 328 18.40 16.55 -51.96
C PRO A 328 18.79 16.62 -53.44
N ARG A 329 19.46 17.71 -53.83
CA ARG A 329 19.82 18.02 -55.23
C ARG A 329 20.72 16.97 -55.91
N ASP A 330 21.43 16.18 -55.10
CA ASP A 330 22.33 15.13 -55.56
C ASP A 330 21.63 13.78 -55.80
N LEU A 331 20.30 13.70 -55.60
CA LEU A 331 19.51 12.46 -55.71
C LEU A 331 18.37 12.59 -56.74
N PRO A 332 18.00 11.51 -57.46
CA PRO A 332 16.81 11.51 -58.31
C PRO A 332 15.53 11.86 -57.52
N GLU A 333 14.64 12.69 -58.09
CA GLU A 333 13.42 13.14 -57.40
C GLU A 333 12.52 11.99 -56.89
N ASN A 334 12.49 10.89 -57.65
CA ASN A 334 11.68 9.70 -57.37
C ASN A 334 12.43 8.60 -56.60
N VAL A 335 13.60 8.88 -56.01
CA VAL A 335 14.36 7.88 -55.23
C VAL A 335 13.63 7.43 -53.95
N PHE A 336 12.69 8.24 -53.45
CA PHE A 336 11.94 7.98 -52.23
C PHE A 336 10.52 7.49 -52.53
N THR A 337 10.12 6.41 -51.85
CA THR A 337 8.79 5.80 -51.87
C THR A 337 7.82 6.49 -50.91
N HIS A 338 8.32 6.92 -49.74
CA HIS A 338 7.58 7.67 -48.73
C HIS A 338 8.52 8.36 -47.74
N TYR A 339 7.95 9.21 -46.89
CA TYR A 339 8.61 9.88 -45.77
C TYR A 339 7.95 9.45 -44.44
N MET A 340 8.74 9.41 -43.37
CA MET A 340 8.25 9.25 -41.99
C MET A 340 8.66 10.48 -41.19
N VAL A 341 7.67 11.24 -40.73
CA VAL A 341 7.84 12.41 -39.86
C VAL A 341 7.70 11.97 -38.41
N TYR A 342 8.70 12.25 -37.59
CA TYR A 342 8.73 11.94 -36.16
C TYR A 342 8.60 13.21 -35.34
N TYR A 343 7.73 13.21 -34.33
CA TYR A 343 7.49 14.38 -33.46
C TYR A 343 7.28 13.97 -32.00
N ARG A 344 7.65 14.86 -31.05
CA ARG A 344 7.36 14.67 -29.61
C ARG A 344 7.19 15.99 -28.86
N PRO A 345 6.35 16.04 -27.79
CA PRO A 345 6.29 17.19 -26.90
C PRO A 345 7.53 17.23 -25.99
N GLY A 346 8.20 18.38 -25.93
CA GLY A 346 9.40 18.61 -25.14
C GLY A 346 10.59 17.72 -25.52
N SER A 347 11.55 17.62 -24.61
CA SER A 347 12.70 16.70 -24.69
C SER A 347 12.44 15.32 -24.08
N GLU A 348 11.33 15.16 -23.35
CA GLU A 348 11.02 13.98 -22.52
C GLU A 348 9.75 13.22 -22.95
N GLY A 349 8.99 13.76 -23.91
CA GLY A 349 7.82 13.09 -24.48
C GLY A 349 8.19 11.91 -25.37
N SER A 350 7.25 10.99 -25.54
CA SER A 350 7.38 9.86 -26.46
C SER A 350 7.37 10.33 -27.92
N TRP A 351 8.22 9.72 -28.76
CA TRP A 351 8.16 9.92 -30.21
C TRP A 351 6.88 9.32 -30.79
N HIS A 352 6.16 10.14 -31.53
CA HIS A 352 5.06 9.79 -32.41
C HIS A 352 5.56 9.85 -33.85
N SER A 353 4.96 9.07 -34.76
CA SER A 353 5.40 8.99 -36.16
C SER A 353 4.24 9.03 -37.14
N VAL A 354 4.37 9.78 -38.24
CA VAL A 354 3.37 9.88 -39.30
C VAL A 354 3.99 9.53 -40.66
N HIS A 355 3.33 8.66 -41.40
CA HIS A 355 3.68 8.31 -42.77
C HIS A 355 3.15 9.37 -43.75
N VAL A 356 4.00 9.89 -44.62
CA VAL A 356 3.66 10.88 -45.67
C VAL A 356 4.09 10.33 -47.05
N PRO A 357 3.22 10.32 -48.08
CA PRO A 357 3.57 9.87 -49.43
C PRO A 357 4.71 10.68 -50.07
N SER A 358 5.55 10.06 -50.90
CA SER A 358 6.73 10.73 -51.50
C SER A 358 6.43 11.89 -52.44
N LYS A 359 5.23 11.91 -53.04
CA LYS A 359 4.72 13.01 -53.86
C LYS A 359 4.53 14.32 -53.06
N ASP A 360 4.32 14.22 -51.75
CA ASP A 360 4.01 15.36 -50.89
C ASP A 360 5.33 15.86 -50.27
N LYS A 361 5.68 17.14 -50.52
CA LYS A 361 6.88 17.79 -49.95
C LYS A 361 6.57 18.66 -48.73
N ARG A 362 5.34 18.52 -48.20
CA ARG A 362 4.82 19.24 -47.05
C ARG A 362 3.74 18.47 -46.33
N PHE A 363 3.66 18.66 -45.03
CA PHE A 363 2.69 18.00 -44.16
C PHE A 363 2.25 18.91 -43.02
N LYS A 364 0.94 19.06 -42.83
CA LYS A 364 0.37 19.77 -41.69
C LYS A 364 0.19 18.80 -40.52
N LEU A 365 1.09 18.88 -39.56
CA LEU A 365 0.99 18.21 -38.28
C LEU A 365 -0.11 18.89 -37.45
N THR A 366 -1.07 18.13 -36.92
CA THR A 366 -2.27 18.64 -36.22
C THR A 366 -2.42 18.01 -34.83
N SER A 367 -3.42 18.47 -34.08
CA SER A 367 -3.74 17.98 -32.73
C SER A 367 -2.59 18.15 -31.72
N LEU A 368 -1.82 19.23 -31.87
CA LEU A 368 -0.77 19.62 -30.94
C LEU A 368 -1.33 20.39 -29.74
N GLU A 369 -0.67 20.27 -28.59
CA GLU A 369 -0.99 21.00 -27.37
C GLU A 369 -0.50 22.46 -27.43
N SER A 370 -1.41 23.43 -27.32
CA SER A 370 -1.09 24.87 -27.37
C SER A 370 -0.05 25.31 -26.34
N GLY A 371 0.82 26.26 -26.73
CA GLY A 371 1.93 26.77 -25.92
C GLY A 371 3.08 25.77 -25.67
N THR A 372 3.05 24.58 -26.30
CA THR A 372 4.03 23.51 -26.04
C THR A 372 5.15 23.50 -27.09
N LYS A 373 6.37 23.24 -26.62
CA LYS A 373 7.53 23.01 -27.51
C LYS A 373 7.49 21.59 -28.04
N TYR A 374 7.73 21.41 -29.33
CA TYR A 374 7.87 20.09 -29.97
C TYR A 374 9.23 19.94 -30.62
N GLN A 375 9.79 18.73 -30.55
CA GLN A 375 10.94 18.32 -31.37
C GLN A 375 10.44 17.52 -32.57
N VAL A 376 10.98 17.79 -33.76
CA VAL A 376 10.56 17.17 -35.04
C VAL A 376 11.79 16.83 -35.89
N TYR A 377 11.79 15.65 -36.51
CA TYR A 377 12.69 15.31 -37.62
C TYR A 377 11.94 14.43 -38.64
N LEU A 378 12.50 14.24 -39.84
CA LEU A 378 11.99 13.26 -40.80
C LEU A 378 13.06 12.26 -41.25
N THR A 379 12.61 11.16 -41.83
CA THR A 379 13.42 10.22 -42.61
C THR A 379 12.70 9.90 -43.92
N ALA A 380 13.45 9.50 -44.94
CA ALA A 380 12.94 9.17 -46.26
C ALA A 380 13.28 7.72 -46.62
N TYR A 381 12.33 6.99 -47.18
CA TYR A 381 12.44 5.55 -47.43
C TYR A 381 12.52 5.28 -48.94
N SER A 382 13.53 4.54 -49.37
CA SER A 382 13.72 4.08 -50.75
C SER A 382 13.67 2.56 -50.84
N GLU A 383 13.58 2.01 -52.06
CA GLU A 383 13.75 0.58 -52.31
C GLU A 383 15.14 0.06 -51.86
N SER A 384 16.15 0.94 -51.79
CA SER A 384 17.51 0.61 -51.35
C SER A 384 17.72 0.72 -49.83
N GLY A 385 16.75 1.24 -49.08
CA GLY A 385 16.83 1.48 -47.63
C GLY A 385 16.42 2.89 -47.21
N VAL A 386 16.71 3.24 -45.94
CA VAL A 386 16.30 4.50 -45.32
C VAL A 386 17.43 5.55 -45.41
N SER A 387 17.05 6.82 -45.60
CA SER A 387 17.94 7.97 -45.46
C SER A 387 18.46 8.10 -44.02
N ASP A 388 19.54 8.86 -43.85
CA ASP A 388 19.82 9.45 -42.53
C ASP A 388 18.65 10.41 -42.16
N PRO A 389 18.45 10.72 -40.86
CA PRO A 389 17.40 11.65 -40.45
C PRO A 389 17.76 13.10 -40.80
N SER A 390 16.76 13.95 -41.00
CA SER A 390 16.97 15.39 -41.02
C SER A 390 17.54 15.88 -39.69
N ASP A 391 18.07 17.11 -39.67
CA ASP A 391 18.30 17.82 -38.42
C ASP A 391 17.00 17.86 -37.59
N THR A 392 17.15 17.80 -36.26
CA THR A 392 16.01 17.83 -35.33
C THR A 392 15.65 19.28 -35.03
N LEU A 393 14.57 19.74 -35.64
CA LEU A 393 14.02 21.05 -35.40
C LEU A 393 13.29 21.10 -34.06
N THR A 394 13.28 22.26 -33.42
CA THR A 394 12.44 22.54 -32.26
C THR A 394 11.50 23.68 -32.60
N LEU A 395 10.19 23.41 -32.54
CA LEU A 395 9.13 24.39 -32.78
C LEU A 395 8.33 24.65 -31.50
N LEU A 396 7.55 25.72 -31.48
CA LEU A 396 6.65 26.09 -30.40
C LEU A 396 5.28 26.38 -31.00
N THR A 397 4.25 25.62 -30.61
CA THR A 397 2.86 25.98 -30.95
C THR A 397 2.49 27.30 -30.28
N GLU A 398 1.66 28.09 -30.94
CA GLU A 398 1.20 29.37 -30.38
C GLU A 398 0.42 29.16 -29.06
N GLY A 399 0.49 30.14 -28.17
CA GLY A 399 -0.39 30.18 -27.00
C GLY A 399 -1.79 30.60 -27.43
N LYS A 400 -2.82 29.84 -27.07
CA LYS A 400 -4.22 30.08 -27.46
C LYS A 400 -4.63 31.51 -27.13
N ALA A 401 -4.82 32.33 -28.16
CA ALA A 401 -5.15 33.74 -28.02
C ALA A 401 -6.50 33.90 -27.31
N MET A 402 -6.47 34.43 -26.08
CA MET A 402 -7.68 34.88 -25.41
C MET A 402 -8.12 36.19 -26.09
N ALA A 403 -9.06 36.07 -27.04
CA ALA A 403 -9.47 37.20 -27.86
C ALA A 403 -9.95 38.38 -26.99
N PRO A 404 -9.36 39.59 -27.13
CA PRO A 404 -9.84 40.75 -26.41
C PRO A 404 -11.22 41.12 -26.94
N SER A 405 -12.24 40.99 -26.10
CA SER A 405 -13.59 41.45 -26.41
C SER A 405 -13.60 42.97 -26.51
N ILE A 406 -13.49 43.52 -27.73
CA ILE A 406 -13.50 44.96 -27.98
C ILE A 406 -14.89 45.52 -27.66
N ALA A 407 -15.06 45.99 -26.43
CA ALA A 407 -16.12 46.94 -26.09
C ALA A 407 -15.70 48.32 -26.61
N SER A 408 -16.58 48.99 -27.36
CA SER A 408 -16.35 50.35 -27.85
C SER A 408 -16.27 51.35 -26.68
N VAL A 409 -15.31 52.28 -26.76
CA VAL A 409 -14.97 53.27 -25.71
C VAL A 409 -16.17 54.10 -25.26
N GLY A 410 -16.30 54.33 -23.94
CA GLY A 410 -17.43 55.08 -23.38
C GLY A 410 -17.35 55.46 -21.89
N GLY A 411 -16.28 56.13 -21.44
CA GLY A 411 -16.27 56.87 -20.18
C GLY A 411 -15.89 56.11 -18.90
N ASP A 412 -15.29 56.86 -17.97
CA ASP A 412 -14.54 56.38 -16.80
C ASP A 412 -15.29 55.60 -15.69
N THR A 413 -14.47 54.95 -14.86
CA THR A 413 -14.71 54.13 -13.65
C THR A 413 -15.70 54.69 -12.60
N PRO A 414 -16.17 53.90 -11.58
CA PRO A 414 -15.73 52.54 -11.21
C PRO A 414 -16.83 51.47 -11.01
N TYR A 415 -16.35 50.25 -10.76
CA TYR A 415 -17.03 48.99 -10.42
C TYR A 415 -18.29 49.08 -9.54
N PHE A 416 -19.37 48.38 -9.91
CA PHE A 416 -20.21 47.62 -8.96
C PHE A 416 -21.00 46.48 -9.67
N LEU A 417 -21.44 45.49 -8.88
CA LEU A 417 -21.88 44.13 -9.30
C LEU A 417 -23.06 44.06 -10.30
N LYS A 418 -23.04 43.03 -11.16
CA LYS A 418 -24.23 42.23 -11.54
C LYS A 418 -23.99 40.71 -11.45
N LEU A 419 -23.75 40.26 -10.22
CA LEU A 419 -23.56 38.85 -9.84
C LEU A 419 -24.89 38.08 -9.80
N HIS A 420 -25.53 37.81 -10.96
CA HIS A 420 -26.90 37.21 -10.96
C HIS A 420 -27.20 36.06 -11.92
N PHE A 421 -26.29 35.66 -12.83
CA PHE A 421 -26.56 34.56 -13.78
C PHE A 421 -25.57 33.38 -13.74
N ILE A 422 -24.42 33.50 -13.07
CA ILE A 422 -23.40 32.42 -12.98
C ILE A 422 -23.72 31.41 -11.86
N ILE A 423 -24.35 31.87 -10.77
CA ILE A 423 -24.65 31.09 -9.57
C ILE A 423 -25.48 29.81 -9.85
N PRO A 424 -26.63 29.85 -10.56
CA PRO A 424 -27.48 28.65 -10.70
C PRO A 424 -26.82 27.51 -11.50
N VAL A 425 -26.02 27.84 -12.53
CA VAL A 425 -25.34 26.83 -13.36
C VAL A 425 -24.22 26.15 -12.56
N ALA A 426 -23.41 26.93 -11.85
CA ALA A 426 -22.35 26.40 -10.99
C ALA A 426 -22.92 25.52 -9.85
N ALA A 427 -23.99 25.97 -9.20
CA ALA A 427 -24.66 25.20 -8.15
C ALA A 427 -25.22 23.86 -8.67
N SER A 428 -25.83 23.86 -9.86
CA SER A 428 -26.36 22.63 -10.49
C SER A 428 -25.26 21.59 -10.74
N ILE A 429 -24.09 22.01 -11.25
CA ILE A 429 -22.96 21.11 -11.49
C ILE A 429 -22.41 20.54 -10.17
N VAL A 430 -22.26 21.36 -9.13
CA VAL A 430 -21.80 20.91 -7.80
C VAL A 430 -22.79 19.91 -7.18
N ILE A 431 -24.11 20.14 -7.29
CA ILE A 431 -25.13 19.21 -6.79
C ILE A 431 -25.05 17.87 -7.55
N ILE A 432 -24.89 17.88 -8.88
CA ILE A 432 -24.73 16.65 -9.67
C ILE A 432 -23.49 15.86 -9.23
N VAL A 433 -22.34 16.53 -9.03
CA VAL A 433 -21.12 15.88 -8.54
C VAL A 433 -21.32 15.29 -7.13
N ILE A 434 -21.98 16.02 -6.22
CA ILE A 434 -22.30 15.52 -4.87
C ILE A 434 -23.21 14.28 -4.94
N VAL A 435 -24.25 14.29 -5.78
CA VAL A 435 -25.14 13.13 -5.95
C VAL A 435 -24.39 11.91 -6.50
N ILE A 436 -23.48 12.10 -7.48
CA ILE A 436 -22.64 11.02 -8.02
C ILE A 436 -21.70 10.46 -6.94
N VAL A 437 -21.05 11.31 -6.15
CA VAL A 437 -20.17 10.89 -5.05
C VAL A 437 -20.94 10.17 -3.95
N VAL A 438 -22.12 10.67 -3.55
CA VAL A 438 -22.98 10.01 -2.55
C VAL A 438 -23.48 8.65 -3.06
N ALA A 439 -23.90 8.56 -4.32
CA ALA A 439 -24.30 7.29 -4.93
C ALA A 439 -23.13 6.28 -4.98
N TRP A 440 -21.93 6.72 -5.36
CA TRP A 440 -20.73 5.89 -5.35
C TRP A 440 -20.36 5.41 -3.94
N VAL A 441 -20.42 6.28 -2.93
CA VAL A 441 -20.23 5.92 -1.51
C VAL A 441 -21.30 4.93 -1.04
N TRP A 442 -22.57 5.07 -1.45
CA TRP A 442 -23.63 4.11 -1.13
C TRP A 442 -23.39 2.74 -1.77
N VAL A 443 -23.02 2.68 -3.06
CA VAL A 443 -22.66 1.43 -3.75
C VAL A 443 -21.45 0.76 -3.06
N LYS A 444 -20.40 1.53 -2.73
CA LYS A 444 -19.26 0.99 -1.98
C LYS A 444 -19.64 0.49 -0.59
N LYS A 445 -20.55 1.18 0.12
CA LYS A 445 -21.03 0.80 1.44
C LYS A 445 -21.99 -0.41 1.42
N ALA A 446 -22.66 -0.66 0.30
CA ALA A 446 -23.39 -1.90 0.04
C ALA A 446 -22.42 -3.08 -0.19
N GLN A 447 -21.45 -2.93 -1.11
CA GLN A 447 -20.41 -3.94 -1.33
C GLN A 447 -19.68 -4.34 -0.04
N PHE A 448 -19.25 -3.36 0.77
CA PHE A 448 -18.62 -3.63 2.08
C PHE A 448 -19.58 -4.18 3.15
N ARG A 449 -20.90 -4.16 2.94
CA ARG A 449 -21.86 -4.89 3.79
C ARG A 449 -21.92 -6.34 3.37
N ASP A 450 -22.12 -6.59 2.08
CA ASP A 450 -22.24 -7.95 1.53
C ASP A 450 -20.95 -8.76 1.79
N GLU A 451 -19.77 -8.15 1.61
CA GLU A 451 -18.48 -8.75 1.98
C GLU A 451 -18.38 -9.07 3.48
N ARG A 452 -18.92 -8.22 4.36
CA ARG A 452 -18.92 -8.44 5.82
C ARG A 452 -19.93 -9.50 6.26
N GLU A 453 -21.05 -9.62 5.56
CA GLU A 453 -22.04 -10.67 5.82
C GLU A 453 -21.56 -12.03 5.30
N ALA A 454 -20.93 -12.07 4.11
CA ALA A 454 -20.21 -13.25 3.62
C ALA A 454 -19.08 -13.69 4.59
N ALA A 455 -18.27 -12.75 5.08
CA ALA A 455 -17.22 -13.04 6.07
C ALA A 455 -17.78 -13.53 7.42
N ARG A 456 -18.97 -13.07 7.85
CA ARG A 456 -19.65 -13.62 9.02
C ARG A 456 -20.15 -15.04 8.76
N VAL A 457 -20.76 -15.31 7.61
CA VAL A 457 -21.29 -16.64 7.27
C VAL A 457 -20.18 -17.68 7.16
N SER A 458 -19.02 -17.34 6.59
CA SER A 458 -17.85 -18.24 6.57
C SER A 458 -17.30 -18.51 7.98
N LEU A 459 -17.20 -17.49 8.85
CA LEU A 459 -16.78 -17.68 10.24
C LEU A 459 -17.74 -18.58 11.04
N TYR A 460 -19.05 -18.50 10.80
CA TYR A 460 -20.01 -19.45 11.39
C TYR A 460 -19.88 -20.86 10.81
N ALA A 461 -19.54 -21.01 9.53
CA ALA A 461 -19.31 -22.32 8.92
C ALA A 461 -18.07 -23.02 9.50
N GLU A 462 -16.93 -22.33 9.61
CA GLU A 462 -15.70 -22.90 10.18
C GLU A 462 -15.85 -23.28 11.67
N ALA A 463 -16.63 -22.50 12.44
CA ALA A 463 -16.97 -22.83 13.82
C ALA A 463 -17.81 -24.12 13.96
N TYR A 464 -18.60 -24.49 12.93
CA TYR A 464 -19.40 -25.73 12.94
C TYR A 464 -18.59 -27.00 12.60
N TYR A 465 -17.44 -26.88 11.92
CA TYR A 465 -16.61 -28.03 11.52
C TYR A 465 -15.44 -28.34 12.48
N THR A 466 -15.26 -27.55 13.54
CA THR A 466 -14.09 -27.65 14.44
C THR A 466 -14.39 -28.21 15.84
N LEU A 467 -15.63 -28.67 16.10
CA LEU A 467 -16.03 -29.28 17.38
C LEU A 467 -15.83 -30.82 17.39
N PRO A 468 -15.05 -31.39 18.33
CA PRO A 468 -14.76 -32.83 18.37
C PRO A 468 -15.89 -33.63 19.03
N HIS A 469 -16.85 -34.10 18.24
CA HIS A 469 -17.92 -34.98 18.73
C HIS A 469 -17.43 -36.38 19.13
N LYS A 470 -17.37 -36.62 20.46
CA LYS A 470 -17.43 -37.98 21.04
C LYS A 470 -18.90 -38.37 21.28
N GLY A 471 -19.26 -39.61 20.95
CA GLY A 471 -20.53 -40.23 21.35
C GLY A 471 -21.40 -40.62 20.15
N ALA A 472 -21.66 -41.93 20.01
CA ALA A 472 -22.43 -42.49 18.91
C ALA A 472 -23.95 -42.45 19.15
N THR A 473 -24.74 -42.54 18.08
CA THR A 473 -25.71 -43.64 17.88
C THR A 473 -26.28 -43.66 16.46
N TYR A 474 -26.73 -44.82 16.00
CA TYR A 474 -27.36 -45.04 14.69
C TYR A 474 -28.87 -44.84 14.77
N PHE A 475 -29.48 -44.05 13.88
CA PHE A 475 -30.93 -44.08 13.59
C PHE A 475 -31.18 -43.79 12.09
N PRO A 476 -32.15 -44.47 11.43
CA PRO A 476 -32.49 -44.25 10.03
C PRO A 476 -33.39 -43.01 9.81
N PRO A 477 -33.46 -42.45 8.59
CA PRO A 477 -34.23 -41.24 8.31
C PRO A 477 -35.75 -41.49 8.24
N PRO A 478 -36.58 -40.60 8.83
CA PRO A 478 -38.03 -40.59 8.59
C PRO A 478 -38.41 -40.08 7.18
N GLN A 479 -39.63 -40.39 6.76
CA GLN A 479 -40.17 -40.03 5.43
C GLN A 479 -40.53 -38.55 5.32
N GLN A 480 -40.36 -37.97 4.13
CA GLN A 480 -40.99 -36.67 3.80
C GLN A 480 -42.50 -36.86 3.59
N VAL A 481 -43.31 -36.12 4.35
CA VAL A 481 -44.76 -36.07 4.15
C VAL A 481 -45.07 -35.01 3.10
N ILE A 482 -45.58 -35.44 1.94
CA ILE A 482 -46.12 -34.54 0.92
C ILE A 482 -47.55 -34.17 1.31
N ALA A 483 -47.80 -32.91 1.63
CA ALA A 483 -49.15 -32.34 1.65
C ALA A 483 -49.50 -31.80 0.26
N ALA A 484 -50.71 -32.11 -0.21
CA ALA A 484 -51.14 -31.90 -1.60
C ALA A 484 -52.29 -30.88 -1.73
N THR A 485 -52.83 -30.78 -2.95
CA THR A 485 -53.95 -29.94 -3.44
C THR A 485 -53.57 -28.51 -3.92
N GLY A 486 -54.03 -28.08 -5.11
CA GLY A 486 -54.77 -28.85 -6.12
C GLY A 486 -55.14 -28.07 -7.40
N SER A 487 -55.82 -28.76 -8.33
CA SER A 487 -56.44 -28.28 -9.60
C SER A 487 -55.52 -27.52 -10.58
N ALA A 488 -55.11 -28.15 -11.69
CA ALA A 488 -55.78 -28.15 -13.03
C ALA A 488 -55.28 -26.96 -13.91
N GLN A 489 -55.28 -26.94 -15.24
CA GLN A 489 -55.82 -27.77 -16.35
C GLN A 489 -54.99 -27.42 -17.64
N ASP A 490 -54.83 -28.15 -18.76
CA ASP A 490 -55.29 -29.45 -19.30
C ASP A 490 -54.25 -30.01 -20.34
N ASP A 491 -54.69 -30.83 -21.31
CA ASP A 491 -54.16 -31.04 -22.69
C ASP A 491 -52.95 -31.99 -22.93
N ALA A 492 -53.33 -33.25 -23.20
CA ALA A 492 -52.84 -34.22 -24.19
C ALA A 492 -51.60 -33.95 -25.08
N TYR A 493 -50.79 -35.01 -25.33
CA TYR A 493 -50.83 -35.75 -26.61
C TYR A 493 -50.11 -37.13 -26.54
N ASP A 494 -50.58 -38.09 -27.35
CA ASP A 494 -50.17 -39.51 -27.35
C ASP A 494 -48.80 -39.83 -27.99
N VAL A 495 -48.25 -40.98 -27.56
CA VAL A 495 -47.77 -42.16 -28.36
C VAL A 495 -46.45 -42.74 -27.81
N PRO A 496 -46.41 -44.03 -27.36
CA PRO A 496 -45.20 -44.74 -26.95
C PRO A 496 -44.67 -45.73 -28.00
N TRP A 497 -43.37 -46.10 -27.95
CA TRP A 497 -42.85 -47.38 -28.51
C TRP A 497 -41.55 -47.89 -27.82
N ASP A 498 -41.58 -49.17 -27.46
CA ASP A 498 -40.55 -50.22 -27.27
C ASP A 498 -39.04 -49.92 -27.02
N LEU A 499 -38.54 -50.35 -25.84
CA LEU A 499 -37.84 -51.65 -25.58
C LEU A 499 -37.02 -52.34 -26.73
N PRO A 500 -36.03 -53.24 -26.44
CA PRO A 500 -35.18 -53.39 -25.24
C PRO A 500 -33.72 -53.91 -25.49
N VAL A 501 -32.99 -54.20 -24.39
CA VAL A 501 -31.82 -55.11 -24.23
C VAL A 501 -30.48 -54.78 -24.94
N ALA A 502 -29.46 -54.53 -24.09
CA ALA A 502 -28.13 -55.15 -24.19
C ALA A 502 -27.58 -55.42 -22.76
N ARG A 503 -26.66 -56.38 -22.58
CA ARG A 503 -26.09 -56.76 -21.25
C ARG A 503 -24.53 -56.68 -21.25
N PRO A 504 -23.88 -56.61 -20.07
CA PRO A 504 -22.51 -56.08 -19.95
C PRO A 504 -21.38 -57.11 -20.07
N LYS A 505 -20.20 -56.59 -20.45
CA LYS A 505 -18.80 -57.06 -20.22
C LYS A 505 -17.87 -56.10 -20.99
N MET A 506 -16.65 -55.79 -20.58
CA MET A 506 -15.89 -56.17 -19.36
C MET A 506 -15.61 -54.95 -18.49
#